data_AF-A0A2G9SAT0-F1
#
_entry.id   AF-A0A2G9SAT0-F1
#
_cell.length_a   1.000
_cell.length_b   1.000
_cell.length_c   1.000
_cell.angle_alpha   90.00
_cell.angle_beta   90.00
_cell.angle_gamma   90.00
#
_symmetry.space_group_name_H-M   'P 1'
#
loop_
_entity.id
_entity.type
_entity.pdbx_description
1 polymer ?
#
loop_
_entity_poly.entity_id
_entity_poly.type
_entity_poly.pdbx_seq_one_letter_code
_entity_poly.pdbx_strand_id
1 'polypeptide(L)'
;MQSTLTAADLETHLINQVPQAAYYIPDYITEAEEEYLLRQVYNAPKPKWTQLSGRKLQNWGGLPHPRGMVAEKLPPWLQTYTNKISSLGVFGGNCANHVLVNEYKPGEGIMPHEDGPLYYPTVTTISLGSHTVLDFYVPPERECPQEDDQ
;
A
#
# COMPACT_ATOMS: atom_id res chain seq x y z
N MET A 1 23.67 6.72 -9.78
CA MET A 1 22.65 7.65 -9.26
C MET A 1 21.38 7.35 -10.02
N GLN A 2 20.35 6.80 -9.37
CA GLN A 2 19.03 6.70 -10.02
C GLN A 2 18.50 8.12 -10.24
N SER A 3 17.96 8.40 -11.42
CA SER A 3 17.26 9.66 -11.70
C SER A 3 16.08 9.81 -10.75
N THR A 4 15.91 11.00 -10.16
CA THR A 4 14.77 11.28 -9.29
C THR A 4 13.49 11.29 -10.11
N LEU A 5 12.65 10.28 -9.94
CA LEU A 5 11.32 10.22 -10.54
C LEU A 5 10.49 11.43 -10.09
N THR A 6 9.86 12.11 -11.03
CA THR A 6 8.98 13.26 -10.77
C THR A 6 7.53 12.92 -11.07
N ALA A 7 6.60 13.78 -10.63
CA ALA A 7 5.19 13.66 -11.00
C ALA A 7 4.97 13.63 -12.52
N ALA A 8 5.81 14.34 -13.30
CA ALA A 8 5.70 14.39 -14.75
C ALA A 8 6.09 13.06 -15.42
N ASP A 9 6.92 12.25 -14.76
CA ASP A 9 7.37 10.96 -15.31
C ASP A 9 6.32 9.85 -15.10
N LEU A 10 5.35 10.05 -14.20
CA LEU A 10 4.34 9.04 -13.86
C LEU A 10 3.48 8.62 -15.05
N GLU A 11 3.13 9.54 -15.94
CA GLU A 11 2.30 9.24 -17.11
C GLU A 11 2.93 8.18 -18.03
N THR A 12 4.26 8.09 -18.06
CA THR A 12 4.97 7.05 -18.82
C THR A 12 4.86 5.65 -18.21
N HIS A 13 4.38 5.57 -16.97
CA HIS A 13 4.21 4.35 -16.19
C HIS A 13 2.74 3.91 -16.09
N LEU A 14 1.82 4.57 -16.82
CA LEU A 14 0.40 4.25 -16.82
C LEU A 14 0.15 2.84 -17.41
N ILE A 15 -0.64 2.04 -16.71
CA ILE A 15 -1.04 0.70 -17.17
C ILE A 15 -2.31 0.82 -18.02
N ASN A 16 -2.21 0.48 -19.30
CA ASN A 16 -3.32 0.62 -20.26
C ASN A 16 -4.36 -0.51 -20.21
N GLN A 17 -4.07 -1.61 -19.50
CA GLN A 17 -4.94 -2.80 -19.42
C GLN A 17 -5.96 -2.74 -18.26
N VAL A 18 -5.89 -1.69 -17.44
CA VAL A 18 -6.79 -1.45 -16.29
C VAL A 18 -7.33 -0.02 -16.40
N PRO A 19 -8.34 0.40 -15.61
CA PRO A 19 -8.79 1.78 -15.60
C PRO A 19 -7.60 2.75 -15.46
N GLN A 20 -7.67 3.91 -16.14
CA GLN A 20 -6.58 4.91 -16.24
C GLN A 20 -6.32 5.64 -14.90
N ALA A 21 -5.90 4.86 -13.90
CA ALA A 21 -5.65 5.27 -12.54
C ALA A 21 -4.51 4.45 -11.88
N ALA A 22 -4.03 3.38 -12.54
CA ALA A 22 -2.96 2.54 -12.02
C ALA A 22 -1.64 2.78 -12.77
N TYR A 23 -0.57 2.92 -11.99
CA TYR A 23 0.78 3.14 -12.48
C TYR A 23 1.71 2.03 -11.97
N TYR A 24 2.61 1.55 -12.82
CA TYR A 24 3.63 0.58 -12.45
C TYR A 24 5.03 1.11 -12.72
N ILE A 25 5.82 1.27 -11.65
CA ILE A 25 7.20 1.74 -11.73
C ILE A 25 8.13 0.58 -11.38
N PRO A 26 8.86 0.00 -12.36
CA PRO A 26 9.85 -1.03 -12.08
C PRO A 26 11.04 -0.42 -11.32
N ASP A 27 11.66 -1.23 -10.45
CA ASP A 27 12.91 -0.89 -9.75
C ASP A 27 12.89 0.48 -9.02
N TYR A 28 11.72 0.88 -8.50
CA TYR A 28 11.51 2.16 -7.80
C TYR A 28 12.40 2.35 -6.57
N ILE A 29 12.75 1.23 -5.93
CA ILE A 29 13.78 1.17 -4.90
C ILE A 29 14.96 0.35 -5.42
N THR A 30 16.15 0.69 -4.96
CA THR A 30 17.36 -0.08 -5.21
C THR A 30 17.38 -1.39 -4.43
N GLU A 31 18.18 -2.36 -4.87
CA GLU A 31 18.41 -3.62 -4.15
C GLU A 31 18.88 -3.40 -2.69
N ALA A 32 19.70 -2.37 -2.46
CA ALA A 32 20.17 -2.02 -1.12
C ALA A 32 19.06 -1.44 -0.24
N GLU A 33 18.15 -0.65 -0.81
CA GLU A 33 16.96 -0.17 -0.12
C GLU A 33 15.99 -1.32 0.20
N GLU A 34 15.83 -2.28 -0.72
CA GLU A 34 15.03 -3.50 -0.49
C GLU A 34 15.61 -4.34 0.65
N GLU A 35 16.91 -4.63 0.63
CA GLU A 35 17.58 -5.39 1.69
C GLU A 35 17.44 -4.70 3.06
N TYR A 36 17.58 -3.38 3.07
CA TYR A 36 17.37 -2.57 4.27
C TYR A 36 15.93 -2.68 4.78
N LEU A 37 14.93 -2.51 3.91
CA LEU A 37 13.52 -2.62 4.27
C LEU A 37 13.16 -4.01 4.81
N LEU A 38 13.58 -5.07 4.13
CA LEU A 38 13.38 -6.46 4.58
C LEU A 38 13.96 -6.66 5.98
N ARG A 39 15.19 -6.20 6.22
CA ARG A 39 15.83 -6.28 7.53
C ARG A 39 15.02 -5.57 8.61
N GLN A 40 14.51 -4.37 8.35
CA GLN A 40 13.70 -3.62 9.30
C GLN A 40 12.35 -4.31 9.58
N VAL A 41 11.69 -4.82 8.53
CA VAL A 41 10.44 -5.57 8.63
C VAL A 41 10.59 -6.78 9.55
N TYR A 42 11.64 -7.59 9.36
CA TYR A 42 11.85 -8.79 10.17
C TYR A 42 12.45 -8.52 11.56
N ASN A 43 13.11 -7.38 11.76
CA ASN A 43 13.55 -6.92 13.08
C ASN A 43 12.42 -6.33 13.94
N ALA A 44 11.23 -6.11 13.36
CA ALA A 44 10.08 -5.63 14.11
C ALA A 44 9.75 -6.59 15.28
N PRO A 45 9.40 -6.05 16.46
CA PRO A 45 9.14 -6.88 17.63
C PRO A 45 7.92 -7.78 17.39
N LYS A 46 7.91 -8.99 17.96
CA LYS A 46 6.84 -9.99 17.77
C LYS A 46 5.41 -9.42 17.89
N PRO A 47 5.08 -8.54 18.86
CA PRO A 47 3.73 -7.96 18.96
C PRO A 47 3.29 -7.07 17.79
N LYS A 48 4.21 -6.63 16.91
CA LYS A 48 3.86 -5.91 15.69
C LYS A 48 3.30 -6.81 14.60
N TRP A 49 3.50 -8.13 14.71
CA TRP A 49 2.98 -9.11 13.77
C TRP A 49 1.63 -9.64 14.23
N THR A 50 0.62 -9.44 13.40
CA THR A 50 -0.69 -10.09 13.53
C THR A 50 -0.77 -11.22 12.50
N GLN A 51 -1.06 -12.44 12.96
CA GLN A 51 -1.39 -13.54 12.07
C GLN A 51 -2.84 -13.41 11.60
N LEU A 52 -3.04 -13.39 10.29
CA LEU A 52 -4.34 -13.41 9.64
C LEU A 52 -4.51 -14.74 8.87
N SER A 53 -5.69 -14.96 8.30
CA SER A 53 -5.93 -16.12 7.44
C SER A 53 -5.03 -16.03 6.20
N GLY A 54 -4.05 -16.94 6.12
CA GLY A 54 -3.15 -17.07 4.97
C GLY A 54 -2.14 -15.93 4.79
N ARG A 55 -1.88 -15.08 5.80
CA ARG A 55 -0.85 -14.03 5.73
C ARG A 55 -0.50 -13.48 7.10
N LYS A 56 0.62 -12.75 7.21
CA LYS A 56 0.92 -11.90 8.37
C LYS A 56 0.82 -10.42 8.02
N LEU A 57 0.49 -9.61 9.02
CA LEU A 57 0.31 -8.16 8.90
C LEU A 57 1.13 -7.43 9.96
N GLN A 58 1.76 -6.31 9.59
CA GLN A 58 2.17 -5.26 10.52
C GLN A 58 1.39 -3.97 10.25
N ASN A 59 1.20 -3.17 11.30
CA ASN A 59 0.55 -1.88 11.24
C ASN A 59 1.44 -0.76 11.83
N TRP A 60 1.67 0.29 11.04
CA TRP A 60 2.51 1.44 11.36
C TRP A 60 1.84 2.77 11.00
N GLY A 61 2.07 3.81 11.82
CA GLY A 61 1.58 5.17 11.55
C GLY A 61 0.18 5.48 12.10
N GLY A 62 -0.47 4.49 12.71
CA GLY A 62 -1.72 4.69 13.45
C GLY A 62 -2.62 3.47 13.47
N LEU A 63 -3.66 3.52 14.31
CA LEU A 63 -4.65 2.45 14.42
C LEU A 63 -5.97 2.91 13.82
N PRO A 64 -6.51 2.17 12.82
CA PRO A 64 -7.88 2.39 12.36
C PRO A 64 -8.88 2.24 13.52
N HIS A 65 -9.82 3.18 13.60
CA HIS A 65 -10.89 3.22 14.60
C HIS A 65 -12.21 3.53 13.87
N PRO A 66 -13.38 3.11 14.39
CA PRO A 66 -14.69 3.46 13.80
C PRO A 66 -14.95 4.97 13.60
N ARG A 67 -14.12 5.85 14.17
CA ARG A 67 -14.24 7.32 14.09
C ARG A 67 -13.11 7.96 13.26
N GLY A 68 -12.30 7.17 12.56
CA GLY A 68 -11.13 7.65 11.82
C GLY A 68 -9.86 6.88 12.16
N MET A 69 -8.72 7.58 12.20
CA MET A 69 -7.43 6.98 12.55
C MET A 69 -6.87 7.63 13.81
N VAL A 70 -6.42 6.80 14.75
CA VAL A 70 -5.59 7.26 15.86
C VAL A 70 -4.15 7.31 15.36
N ALA A 71 -3.67 8.51 15.02
CA ALA A 71 -2.37 8.68 14.40
C ALA A 71 -1.22 8.35 15.35
N GLU A 72 -0.20 7.68 14.82
CA GLU A 72 1.07 7.42 15.49
C GLU A 72 2.23 7.88 14.61
N LYS A 73 3.37 8.21 15.22
CA LYS A 73 4.55 8.57 14.44
C LYS A 73 5.07 7.35 13.68
N LEU A 74 5.28 7.49 12.37
CA LEU A 74 5.97 6.48 11.58
C LEU A 74 7.43 6.31 12.06
N PRO A 75 7.96 5.07 12.11
CA PRO A 75 9.36 4.87 12.41
C PRO A 75 10.23 5.46 11.28
N PRO A 76 11.45 5.95 11.58
CA PRO A 76 12.30 6.61 10.59
C PRO A 76 12.55 5.78 9.32
N TRP A 77 12.65 4.46 9.46
CA TRP A 77 12.88 3.56 8.33
C TRP A 77 11.71 3.50 7.35
N LEU A 78 10.48 3.83 7.76
CA LEU A 78 9.33 3.99 6.86
C LEU A 78 9.20 5.43 6.37
N GLN A 79 9.49 6.41 7.24
CA GLN A 79 9.32 7.83 6.93
C GLN A 79 10.11 8.25 5.68
N THR A 80 11.30 7.69 5.47
CA THR A 80 12.12 7.94 4.27
C THR A 80 11.34 7.60 2.99
N TYR A 81 10.68 6.44 2.95
CA TYR A 81 9.99 5.96 1.76
C TYR A 81 8.62 6.61 1.61
N THR A 82 7.89 6.84 2.70
CA THR A 82 6.62 7.60 2.62
C THR A 82 6.84 9.03 2.13
N ASN A 83 7.95 9.68 2.52
CA ASN A 83 8.33 10.98 1.99
C ASN A 83 8.70 10.92 0.51
N LYS A 84 9.51 9.93 0.10
CA LYS A 84 9.90 9.70 -1.31
C LYS A 84 8.65 9.56 -2.18
N ILE A 85 7.71 8.69 -1.81
CA ILE A 85 6.44 8.50 -2.53
C ILE A 85 5.58 9.77 -2.50
N SER A 86 5.46 10.43 -1.34
CA SER A 86 4.64 11.65 -1.23
C SER A 86 5.16 12.79 -2.11
N SER A 87 6.48 12.85 -2.36
CA SER A 87 7.06 13.84 -3.28
C SER A 87 6.64 13.68 -4.74
N LEU A 88 6.05 12.53 -5.11
CA LEU A 88 5.44 12.32 -6.42
C LEU A 88 4.08 13.02 -6.58
N GLY A 89 3.51 13.55 -5.49
CA GLY A 89 2.22 14.28 -5.53
C GLY A 89 0.99 13.39 -5.70
N VAL A 90 1.14 12.07 -5.66
CA VAL A 90 0.08 11.08 -5.95
C VAL A 90 -1.08 11.06 -4.95
N PHE A 91 -0.91 11.67 -3.78
CA PHE A 91 -1.93 11.73 -2.72
C PHE A 91 -2.75 13.03 -2.71
N GLY A 92 -2.75 13.79 -3.83
CA GLY A 92 -3.61 14.96 -3.99
C GLY A 92 -3.36 16.07 -2.96
N GLY A 93 -2.08 16.31 -2.62
CA GLY A 93 -1.67 17.30 -1.62
C GLY A 93 -1.54 16.76 -0.19
N ASN A 94 -1.93 15.50 0.06
CA ASN A 94 -1.68 14.82 1.33
C ASN A 94 -0.32 14.11 1.33
N CYS A 95 0.11 13.65 2.50
CA CYS A 95 1.31 12.82 2.67
C CYS A 95 0.93 11.45 3.23
N ALA A 96 1.63 10.40 2.78
CA ALA A 96 1.50 9.08 3.35
C ALA A 96 1.90 9.09 4.84
N ASN A 97 0.98 8.63 5.68
CA ASN A 97 1.11 8.64 7.14
C ASN A 97 0.80 7.29 7.79
N HIS A 98 0.35 6.30 7.01
CA HIS A 98 -0.03 4.96 7.45
C HIS A 98 0.59 3.92 6.54
N VAL A 99 1.11 2.83 7.11
CA VAL A 99 1.72 1.73 6.36
C VAL A 99 1.28 0.40 6.91
N LEU A 100 0.79 -0.46 6.02
CA LEU A 100 0.56 -1.87 6.27
C LEU A 100 1.68 -2.69 5.62
N VAL A 101 2.31 -3.59 6.38
CA VAL A 101 3.26 -4.57 5.83
C VAL A 101 2.58 -5.92 5.77
N ASN A 102 2.45 -6.47 4.57
CA ASN A 102 1.84 -7.78 4.34
C ASN A 102 2.93 -8.79 3.99
N GLU A 103 2.97 -9.93 4.69
CA GLU A 103 3.85 -11.05 4.35
C GLU A 103 3.00 -12.21 3.83
N TYR A 104 3.42 -12.76 2.69
CA TYR A 104 2.86 -13.93 2.04
C TYR A 104 3.97 -14.95 1.80
N LYS A 105 3.71 -16.21 2.14
CA LYS A 105 4.54 -17.37 1.79
C LYS A 105 4.15 -17.94 0.42
N PRO A 106 4.95 -18.84 -0.17
CA PRO A 106 4.56 -19.53 -1.40
C PRO A 106 3.18 -20.20 -1.26
N GLY A 107 2.27 -19.86 -2.18
CA GLY A 107 0.88 -20.34 -2.19
C GLY A 107 -0.10 -19.51 -1.35
N GLU A 108 0.36 -18.49 -0.64
CA GLU A 108 -0.50 -17.54 0.08
C GLU A 108 -0.90 -16.35 -0.81
N GLY A 109 -2.02 -15.70 -0.45
CA GLY A 109 -2.56 -14.54 -1.14
C GLY A 109 -3.68 -13.90 -0.32
N ILE A 110 -4.40 -12.96 -0.92
CA ILE A 110 -5.56 -12.31 -0.30
C ILE A 110 -6.75 -12.40 -1.25
N MET A 111 -7.94 -12.62 -0.68
CA MET A 111 -9.19 -12.65 -1.45
C MET A 111 -9.46 -11.28 -2.10
N PRO A 112 -10.20 -11.24 -3.22
CA PRO A 112 -10.65 -9.97 -3.81
C PRO A 112 -11.36 -9.10 -2.77
N HIS A 113 -10.96 -7.83 -2.67
CA HIS A 113 -11.50 -6.85 -1.75
C HIS A 113 -11.21 -5.43 -2.25
N GLU A 114 -11.88 -4.45 -1.66
CA GLU A 114 -11.55 -3.03 -1.79
C GLU A 114 -10.88 -2.55 -0.50
N ASP A 115 -10.00 -1.56 -0.63
CA ASP A 115 -9.48 -0.86 0.54
C ASP A 115 -10.61 -0.06 1.23
N GLY A 116 -10.54 0.01 2.55
CA GLY A 116 -11.51 0.76 3.33
C GLY A 116 -11.50 2.27 3.02
N PRO A 117 -12.58 3.00 3.34
CA PRO A 117 -12.73 4.43 2.98
C PRO A 117 -11.64 5.36 3.55
N LEU A 118 -10.88 4.90 4.55
CA LEU A 118 -9.71 5.63 5.09
C LEU A 118 -8.56 5.77 4.09
N TYR A 119 -8.51 4.91 3.07
CA TYR A 119 -7.43 4.83 2.09
C TYR A 119 -7.80 5.46 0.74
N TYR A 120 -9.02 5.99 0.61
CA TYR A 120 -9.45 6.72 -0.58
C TYR A 120 -8.76 8.09 -0.68
N PRO A 121 -8.38 8.58 -1.88
CA PRO A 121 -8.58 7.95 -3.19
C PRO A 121 -7.41 7.09 -3.67
N THR A 122 -6.22 7.22 -3.06
CA THR A 122 -4.99 6.67 -3.61
C THR A 122 -4.24 5.84 -2.58
N VAL A 123 -3.90 4.61 -2.96
CA VAL A 123 -2.93 3.77 -2.27
C VAL A 123 -1.67 3.59 -3.11
N THR A 124 -0.57 3.27 -2.45
CA THR A 124 0.69 2.92 -3.11
C THR A 124 1.25 1.66 -2.48
N THR A 125 1.93 0.83 -3.27
CA THR A 125 2.51 -0.43 -2.80
C THR A 125 3.93 -0.57 -3.31
N ILE A 126 4.85 -0.93 -2.42
CA ILE A 126 6.18 -1.41 -2.76
C ILE A 126 6.20 -2.91 -2.47
N SER A 127 6.47 -3.73 -3.50
CA SER A 127 6.69 -5.16 -3.32
C SER A 127 8.16 -5.42 -2.98
N LEU A 128 8.41 -6.40 -2.10
CA LEU A 128 9.76 -6.77 -1.64
C LEU A 128 9.93 -8.30 -1.70
N GLY A 129 11.15 -8.76 -1.97
CA GLY A 129 11.60 -10.15 -1.77
C GLY A 129 11.20 -11.14 -2.87
N SER A 130 10.13 -10.88 -3.63
CA SER A 130 9.78 -11.63 -4.82
C SER A 130 8.94 -10.80 -5.79
N HIS A 131 8.72 -11.33 -6.99
CA HIS A 131 7.69 -10.82 -7.88
C HIS A 131 6.29 -11.01 -7.27
N THR A 132 5.35 -10.17 -7.69
CA THR A 132 3.95 -10.17 -7.23
C THR A 132 3.02 -10.19 -8.44
N VAL A 133 1.87 -10.83 -8.31
CA VAL A 133 0.76 -10.76 -9.27
C VAL A 133 -0.40 -10.04 -8.59
N LEU A 134 -0.96 -9.02 -9.24
CA LEU A 134 -2.16 -8.32 -8.80
C LEU A 134 -3.25 -8.52 -9.86
N ASP A 135 -4.37 -9.12 -9.45
CA ASP A 135 -5.55 -9.28 -10.29
C ASP A 135 -6.59 -8.21 -9.93
N PHE A 136 -6.99 -7.42 -10.93
CA PHE A 136 -8.07 -6.45 -10.80
C PHE A 136 -9.36 -7.00 -11.36
N TYR A 137 -10.44 -6.88 -10.58
CA TYR A 137 -11.76 -7.39 -10.92
C TYR A 137 -12.76 -6.24 -11.02
N VAL A 138 -13.76 -6.40 -11.88
CA VAL A 138 -14.93 -5.52 -11.86
C VAL A 138 -15.75 -5.90 -10.62
N PRO A 139 -16.08 -4.94 -9.73
CA PRO A 139 -16.95 -5.23 -8.60
C PRO A 139 -18.30 -5.79 -9.09
N PRO A 140 -18.90 -6.76 -8.38
CA PRO A 140 -20.28 -7.13 -8.68
C PRO A 140 -21.17 -5.89 -8.56
N GLU A 141 -22.24 -5.84 -9.37
CA GLU A 141 -23.23 -4.77 -9.27
C GLU A 141 -23.69 -4.67 -7.81
N ARG A 142 -23.43 -3.51 -7.19
CA ARG A 142 -23.94 -3.25 -5.85
C ARG A 142 -25.45 -3.05 -6.01
N GLU A 143 -26.25 -4.00 -5.55
CA GLU A 143 -27.67 -3.75 -5.36
C GLU A 143 -27.79 -2.49 -4.49
N CYS A 144 -28.47 -1.46 -5.01
CA CYS A 144 -28.79 -0.28 -4.23
C CYS A 144 -29.56 -0.77 -3.00
N PRO A 145 -29.16 -0.43 -1.76
CA PRO A 145 -29.95 -0.78 -0.59
C PRO A 145 -31.37 -0.29 -0.86
N GLN A 146 -32.33 -1.21 -0.90
CA GLN A 146 -33.73 -0.83 -0.86
C GLN A 146 -33.88 -0.02 0.42
N GLU A 147 -34.34 1.23 0.32
CA GLU A 147 -34.78 1.96 1.49
C GLU A 147 -35.85 1.07 2.14
N ASP A 148 -35.54 0.53 3.32
CA ASP A 148 -36.55 -0.13 4.14
C ASP A 148 -37.58 0.93 4.49
N ASP A 149 -38.67 1.00 3.72
CA ASP A 149 -39.88 1.73 4.08
C ASP A 149 -40.38 1.17 5.42
N GLN A 150 -40.11 1.89 6.51
CA GLN A 150 -40.72 1.70 7.83
C GLN A 150 -41.24 3.03 8.36
#